data_AF-A0A4S0QWI2-F1
#
_entry.id   AF-A0A4S0QWI2-F1
#
_cell.length_a   1.000
_cell.length_b   1.000
_cell.length_c   1.000
_cell.angle_alpha   90.00
_cell.angle_beta   90.00
_cell.angle_gamma   90.00
#
_symmetry.space_group_name_H-M   'P 1'
#
loop_
_entity.id
_entity.type
_entity.pdbx_description
1 polymer ?
#
loop_
_entity_poly.entity_id
_entity_poly.type
_entity_poly.pdbx_seq_one_letter_code
_entity_poly.pdbx_strand_id
1 'polypeptide(L)'
;DDVIKTERDVILEERRSRIDSSPQALLEEEVDATLWQNQPYRIPVIGWMQEMEQLNRTDATAFYDKYYRPNIAVLVVAGDVEPDTVKALAEKTYGKVARGPDLPPRIRPVE
;
A
#
# COMPACT_ATOMS: atom_id res chain seq x y z
N ASP A 1 0.88 14.16 15.84
CA ASP A 1 2.15 13.45 15.57
C ASP A 1 2.37 12.20 16.41
N ASP A 2 1.89 12.13 17.64
CA ASP A 2 2.16 10.97 18.52
C ASP A 2 1.58 9.64 18.03
N VAL A 3 0.42 9.67 17.34
CA VAL A 3 -0.17 8.48 16.72
C VAL A 3 0.76 7.88 15.65
N ILE A 4 1.42 8.72 14.84
CA ILE A 4 2.31 8.23 13.77
C ILE A 4 3.61 7.67 14.35
N LYS A 5 4.12 8.27 15.43
CA LYS A 5 5.30 7.72 16.12
C LYS A 5 5.02 6.34 16.70
N THR A 6 3.89 6.20 17.39
CA THR A 6 3.48 4.92 17.98
C THR A 6 3.31 3.84 16.91
N GLU A 7 2.64 4.16 15.80
CA GLU A 7 2.48 3.22 14.70
C GLU A 7 3.80 2.89 14.02
N ARG A 8 4.71 3.86 13.89
CA ARG A 8 6.05 3.64 13.36
C ARG A 8 6.82 2.63 14.20
N ASP A 9 6.79 2.75 15.52
CA ASP A 9 7.47 1.81 16.40
C ASP A 9 6.90 0.38 16.28
N VAL A 10 5.58 0.25 16.07
CA VAL A 10 4.92 -1.04 15.83
C VAL A 10 5.39 -1.68 14.52
N ILE A 11 5.44 -0.95 13.41
CA ILE A 11 5.87 -1.52 12.12
C ILE A 11 7.38 -1.84 12.12
N LEU A 12 8.20 -1.09 12.85
CA LEU A 12 9.63 -1.41 13.01
C LEU A 12 9.81 -2.71 13.78
N GLU A 13 8.98 -2.96 14.79
CA GLU A 13 8.99 -4.23 15.52
C GLU A 13 8.43 -5.39 14.69
N GLU A 14 7.40 -5.13 13.86
CA GLU A 14 6.93 -6.12 12.89
C GLU A 14 8.05 -6.55 11.93
N ARG A 15 8.83 -5.60 11.40
CA ARG A 15 9.99 -5.93 10.54
C ARG A 15 10.99 -6.81 11.27
N ARG A 16 11.36 -6.43 12.50
CA ARG A 16 12.30 -7.22 13.32
C ARG A 16 11.81 -8.64 13.55
N SER A 17 10.53 -8.80 13.87
CA SER A 17 9.93 -10.10 14.20
C SER A 17 9.60 -10.96 12.99
N ARG A 18 9.33 -10.38 11.81
CA ARG A 18 8.92 -11.14 10.62
C ARG A 18 10.05 -11.37 9.64
N ILE A 19 10.93 -10.38 9.48
CA ILE A 19 12.01 -10.40 8.49
C ILE A 19 13.33 -10.69 9.21
N ASP A 20 13.78 -9.79 10.10
CA ASP A 20 15.13 -9.84 10.63
C ASP A 20 15.40 -11.08 11.50
N SER A 21 14.37 -11.65 12.13
CA SER A 21 14.48 -12.89 12.91
C SER A 21 14.28 -14.18 12.11
N SER A 22 14.07 -14.10 10.78
CA SER A 22 13.82 -15.25 9.90
C SER A 22 14.87 -15.35 8.80
N PRO A 23 15.80 -16.33 8.86
CA PRO A 23 16.80 -16.53 7.80
C PRO A 23 16.21 -16.74 6.42
N GLN A 24 15.03 -17.37 6.34
CA GLN A 24 14.32 -17.55 5.08
C GLN A 24 13.81 -16.21 4.53
N ALA A 25 13.21 -15.37 5.37
CA ALA A 25 12.68 -14.08 4.93
C ALA A 25 13.82 -13.13 4.49
N LEU A 26 14.96 -13.15 5.19
CA LEU A 26 16.16 -12.41 4.79
C LEU A 26 16.67 -12.87 3.41
N LEU A 27 16.72 -14.19 3.18
CA LEU A 27 17.13 -14.73 1.88
C LEU A 27 16.16 -14.30 0.77
N GLU A 28 14.85 -14.39 1.00
CA GLU A 28 13.82 -13.99 0.03
C GLU A 28 13.92 -12.48 -0.29
N GLU A 29 14.09 -11.61 0.71
CA GLU A 29 14.28 -10.16 0.52
C GLU A 29 15.51 -9.86 -0.35
N GLU A 30 16.66 -10.49 -0.07
CA GLU A 30 17.90 -10.30 -0.84
C GLU A 30 17.82 -10.86 -2.27
N VAL A 31 17.16 -11.99 -2.45
CA VAL A 31 16.93 -12.58 -3.77
C VAL A 31 16.06 -11.66 -4.63
N ASP A 32 14.92 -11.18 -4.10
CA ASP A 32 14.04 -10.26 -4.82
C ASP A 32 14.74 -8.93 -5.11
N ALA A 33 15.49 -8.40 -4.15
CA ALA A 33 16.26 -7.17 -4.32
C ALA A 33 17.29 -7.28 -5.46
N THR A 34 17.92 -8.45 -5.58
CA THR A 34 18.93 -8.74 -6.59
C THR A 34 18.32 -9.06 -7.95
N LEU A 35 17.21 -9.80 -7.99
CA LEU A 35 16.53 -10.23 -9.20
C LEU A 35 15.90 -9.04 -9.94
N TRP A 36 15.24 -8.14 -9.21
CA TRP A 36 14.40 -7.08 -9.78
C TRP A 36 15.10 -5.72 -9.89
N GLN A 37 16.36 -5.67 -10.34
CA GLN A 37 17.21 -4.46 -10.26
C GLN A 37 16.55 -3.19 -10.83
N ASN A 38 15.86 -3.32 -11.96
CA ASN A 38 15.18 -2.22 -12.67
C ASN A 38 13.69 -2.11 -12.35
N GLN A 39 13.13 -3.03 -11.56
CA GLN A 39 11.69 -3.10 -11.26
C GLN A 39 11.40 -2.70 -9.81
N PRO A 40 10.29 -2.00 -9.53
CA PRO A 40 9.88 -1.69 -8.16
C PRO A 40 9.63 -2.92 -7.26
N TYR A 41 9.50 -4.12 -7.84
CA TYR A 41 9.34 -5.38 -7.10
C TYR A 41 10.56 -5.76 -6.25
N ARG A 42 11.71 -5.10 -6.46
CA ARG A 42 12.86 -5.22 -5.56
C ARG A 42 12.63 -4.62 -4.16
N ILE A 43 11.58 -3.80 -4.00
CA ILE A 43 11.30 -3.12 -2.74
C ILE A 43 10.43 -4.04 -1.89
N PRO A 44 10.87 -4.44 -0.68
CA PRO A 44 10.06 -5.27 0.20
C PRO A 44 8.77 -4.54 0.57
N VAL A 45 7.67 -5.29 0.69
CA VAL A 45 6.34 -4.70 0.96
C VAL A 45 6.32 -3.86 2.25
N ILE A 46 7.04 -4.30 3.27
CA ILE A 46 7.16 -3.59 4.55
C ILE A 46 8.05 -2.34 4.45
N GLY A 47 8.87 -2.23 3.39
CA GLY A 47 9.84 -1.16 3.18
C GLY A 47 11.21 -1.47 3.78
N TRP A 48 12.19 -0.64 3.42
CA TRP A 48 13.55 -0.73 3.96
C TRP A 48 13.64 -0.08 5.34
N MET A 49 14.36 -0.72 6.28
CA MET A 49 14.48 -0.25 7.66
C MET A 49 14.81 1.25 7.76
N GLN A 50 15.84 1.69 7.05
CA GLN A 50 16.28 3.08 7.07
C GLN A 50 15.24 4.08 6.53
N GLU A 51 14.36 3.66 5.62
CA GLU A 51 13.28 4.50 5.10
C GLU A 51 12.09 4.51 6.08
N MET A 52 11.76 3.35 6.64
CA MET A 52 10.70 3.19 7.64
C MET A 52 10.91 4.09 8.86
N GLU A 53 12.14 4.18 9.36
CA GLU A 53 12.51 5.03 10.50
C GLU A 53 12.20 6.51 10.28
N GLN A 54 12.12 6.97 9.03
CA GLN A 54 11.91 8.36 8.65
C GLN A 54 10.43 8.69 8.32
N LEU A 55 9.58 7.67 8.12
CA LEU A 55 8.19 7.82 7.65
C LEU A 55 7.33 8.69 8.57
N ASN A 56 6.90 9.86 8.11
CA ASN A 56 6.12 10.80 8.90
C ASN A 56 4.66 10.92 8.43
N ARG A 57 3.87 11.73 9.16
CA ARG A 57 2.44 11.95 8.87
C ARG A 57 2.23 12.48 7.45
N THR A 58 3.09 13.40 7.02
CA THR A 58 2.99 14.03 5.71
C THR A 58 3.14 12.99 4.62
N ASP A 59 4.09 12.06 4.75
CA ASP A 59 4.31 10.98 3.77
C ASP A 59 3.07 10.08 3.65
N ALA A 60 2.52 9.65 4.80
CA ALA A 60 1.32 8.82 4.83
C ALA A 60 0.09 9.54 4.24
N THR A 61 -0.07 10.82 4.55
CA THR A 61 -1.19 11.63 4.07
C THR A 61 -1.07 11.89 2.58
N ALA A 62 0.14 12.21 2.10
CA ALA A 62 0.43 12.40 0.68
C ALA A 62 0.16 11.12 -0.13
N PHE A 63 0.53 9.96 0.41
CA PHE A 63 0.22 8.67 -0.22
C PHE A 63 -1.29 8.42 -0.28
N TYR A 64 -1.99 8.62 0.84
CA TYR A 64 -3.45 8.48 0.90
C TYR A 64 -4.16 9.40 -0.10
N ASP A 65 -3.78 10.68 -0.14
CA ASP A 65 -4.40 11.65 -1.03
C ASP A 65 -4.16 11.37 -2.51
N LYS A 66 -3.02 10.75 -2.83
CA LYS A 66 -2.67 10.38 -4.19
C LYS A 66 -3.38 9.10 -4.65
N TYR A 67 -3.46 8.09 -3.79
CA TYR A 67 -3.85 6.72 -4.20
C TYR A 67 -5.21 6.24 -3.68
N TYR A 68 -5.80 6.86 -2.66
CA TYR A 68 -7.11 6.46 -2.13
C TYR A 68 -8.22 7.32 -2.76
N ARG A 69 -8.52 7.02 -4.03
CA ARG A 69 -9.53 7.73 -4.84
C ARG A 69 -10.42 6.76 -5.63
N PRO A 70 -11.70 7.07 -5.86
CA PRO A 70 -12.66 6.12 -6.43
C PRO A 70 -12.37 5.74 -7.88
N ASN A 71 -11.63 6.55 -8.65
CA ASN A 71 -11.24 6.24 -10.04
C ASN A 71 -10.21 5.11 -10.15
N ILE A 72 -9.60 4.68 -9.04
CA ILE A 72 -8.61 3.60 -8.99
C ILE A 72 -8.96 2.53 -7.94
N ALA A 73 -10.23 2.49 -7.51
CA ALA A 73 -10.74 1.53 -6.55
C ALA A 73 -11.81 0.63 -7.19
N VAL A 74 -11.92 -0.61 -6.71
CA VAL A 74 -12.95 -1.57 -7.11
C VAL A 74 -13.64 -2.09 -5.84
N LEU A 75 -14.97 -1.98 -5.79
CA LEU A 75 -15.79 -2.57 -4.73
C LEU A 75 -16.29 -3.94 -5.20
N VAL A 76 -15.99 -4.99 -4.43
CA VAL A 76 -16.48 -6.34 -4.68
C VAL A 76 -17.47 -6.72 -3.58
N VAL A 77 -18.67 -7.15 -3.96
CA VAL A 77 -19.72 -7.62 -3.05
C VAL A 77 -20.19 -9.00 -3.52
N ALA A 78 -20.19 -9.98 -2.62
CA ALA A 78 -20.58 -11.35 -2.92
C ALA A 78 -21.40 -11.94 -1.76
N GLY A 79 -22.45 -12.69 -2.08
CA GLY A 79 -23.37 -13.28 -1.13
C GLY A 79 -24.83 -13.19 -1.60
N ASP A 80 -25.76 -13.29 -0.66
CA ASP A 80 -27.19 -13.08 -0.90
C ASP A 80 -27.49 -11.57 -0.97
N VAL A 81 -27.30 -10.99 -2.14
CA VAL A 81 -27.48 -9.55 -2.40
C VAL A 81 -28.17 -9.32 -3.74
N GLU A 82 -29.00 -8.28 -3.78
CA GLU A 82 -29.60 -7.79 -5.02
C GLU A 82 -28.66 -6.73 -5.66
N PRO A 83 -28.11 -6.97 -6.88
CA PRO A 83 -27.14 -6.08 -7.50
C PRO A 83 -27.58 -4.61 -7.62
N ASP A 84 -28.85 -4.37 -7.93
CA ASP A 84 -29.37 -3.01 -8.07
C ASP A 84 -29.41 -2.28 -6.73
N THR A 85 -29.73 -2.99 -5.65
CA THR A 85 -29.70 -2.44 -4.29
C THR A 85 -28.27 -2.10 -3.88
N VAL A 86 -27.31 -2.99 -4.16
CA VAL A 86 -25.88 -2.74 -3.88
C VAL A 86 -25.38 -1.53 -4.64
N LYS A 87 -25.71 -1.42 -5.93
CA LYS A 87 -25.32 -0.27 -6.75
C LYS A 87 -25.87 1.04 -6.20
N ALA A 88 -27.16 1.09 -5.87
CA ALA A 88 -27.78 2.28 -5.29
C ALA A 88 -27.12 2.68 -3.95
N LEU A 89 -26.76 1.71 -3.10
CA LEU A 89 -26.04 1.97 -1.85
C LEU A 89 -24.62 2.47 -2.11
N ALA A 90 -23.90 1.89 -3.08
CA ALA A 90 -22.55 2.31 -3.45
C ALA A 90 -22.54 3.75 -3.98
N GLU A 91 -23.50 4.11 -4.84
CA GLU A 91 -23.67 5.49 -5.34
C GLU A 91 -24.01 6.47 -4.20
N LYS A 92 -24.88 6.07 -3.26
CA LYS A 92 -25.27 6.89 -2.10
C LYS A 92 -24.15 7.10 -1.07
N THR A 93 -23.17 6.18 -1.02
CA THR A 93 -22.07 6.19 -0.05
C THR A 93 -20.77 6.60 -0.71
N TYR A 94 -20.10 5.68 -1.41
CA TYR A 94 -18.82 5.88 -2.09
C TYR A 94 -18.92 6.87 -3.25
N GLY A 95 -20.08 6.97 -3.92
CA GLY A 95 -20.31 7.94 -5.00
C GLY A 95 -20.23 9.41 -4.57
N LYS A 96 -20.23 9.70 -3.25
CA LYS A 96 -20.00 11.05 -2.71
C LYS A 96 -18.52 11.45 -2.69
N VAL A 97 -17.61 10.49 -2.78
CA VAL A 97 -16.18 10.76 -2.75
C VAL A 97 -15.77 11.34 -4.11
N ALA A 98 -15.10 12.48 -4.09
CA ALA A 98 -14.66 13.12 -5.32
C ALA A 98 -13.68 12.22 -6.09
N ARG A 99 -13.80 12.24 -7.43
CA ARG A 99 -12.85 11.58 -8.32
C ARG A 99 -11.45 12.14 -8.09
N GLY A 100 -10.45 11.26 -8.00
CA GLY A 100 -9.04 11.65 -7.94
C GLY A 100 -8.51 12.15 -9.28
N PRO A 101 -7.29 12.74 -9.27
CA PRO A 101 -6.55 12.99 -10.49
C PRO A 101 -6.24 11.67 -11.21
N ASP A 102 -5.96 11.76 -12.51
CA ASP A 102 -5.43 10.62 -13.25
C ASP A 102 -4.03 10.29 -12.76
N LEU A 103 -3.77 9.00 -12.54
CA LEU A 103 -2.42 8.56 -12.18
C LEU A 103 -1.49 8.71 -13.37
N PRO A 104 -0.19 8.97 -13.13
CA PRO A 104 0.80 8.95 -14.19
C PRO A 104 0.79 7.59 -14.91
N PRO A 105 1.16 7.56 -16.20
CA PRO A 105 1.20 6.31 -16.95
C PRO A 105 2.11 5.30 -16.24
N ARG A 106 1.67 4.05 -16.19
CA ARG A 106 2.47 2.96 -15.61
C ARG A 106 3.69 2.73 -16.50
N ILE A 107 4.86 3.11 -16.00
CA ILE A 107 6.14 2.77 -16.63
C ILE A 107 6.40 1.30 -16.31
N ARG A 108 6.53 0.48 -17.36
CA ARG A 108 6.97 -0.92 -17.25
C ARG A 108 8.41 -0.97 -17.72
N PRO A 109 9.40 -1.01 -16.81
CA PRO A 109 10.79 -1.16 -17.20
C PRO A 109 10.95 -2.43 -18.05
N VAL A 110 11.84 -2.37 -19.03
CA VAL A 110 12.23 -3.49 -19.88
C VAL A 110 13.63 -3.92 -19.43
N GLU A 111 13.87 -5.22 -19.37
CA GLU A 111 15.19 -5.79 -19.07
C GLU A 111 16.10 -5.83 -20.30
#